data_AF-A0A6V8ECR6-F1
#
_entry.id   AF-A0A6V8ECR6-F1
#
_cell.length_a   1.000
_cell.length_b   1.000
_cell.length_c   1.000
_cell.angle_alpha   90.00
_cell.angle_beta   90.00
_cell.angle_gamma   90.00
#
_symmetry.space_group_name_H-M   'P 1'
#
loop_
_entity.id
_entity.type
_entity.pdbx_description
1 polymer ?
#
loop_
_entity_poly.entity_id
_entity_poly.type
_entity_poly.pdbx_seq_one_letter_code
_entity_poly.pdbx_strand_id
1 'polypeptide(L)'
;MKIVRFSDYRKSSDLSVLDGARWLIIHHEELESAAAVLFHSELLDILVGVDHRGSKISDGLWQRAVHLILADAQLEQDDERSITRRTGITKVVLDSTEKIEFYCY
;
A
#
# COMPACT_ATOMS: atom_id res chain seq x y z
N MET A 1 11.55 -0.71 -13.42
CA MET A 1 11.41 -0.76 -11.95
C MET A 1 10.63 -2.01 -11.59
N LYS A 2 11.09 -2.82 -10.61
CA LYS A 2 10.39 -4.06 -10.20
C LYS A 2 9.32 -3.74 -9.16
N ILE A 3 8.11 -4.23 -9.39
CA ILE A 3 6.96 -4.15 -8.49
C ILE A 3 6.59 -5.57 -8.08
N VAL A 4 6.39 -5.79 -6.79
CA VAL A 4 6.00 -7.08 -6.23
C VAL A 4 4.62 -6.94 -5.59
N ARG A 5 3.74 -7.91 -5.81
CA ARG A 5 2.46 -8.00 -5.10
C ARG A 5 2.61 -8.89 -3.87
N PHE A 6 1.96 -8.54 -2.78
CA PHE A 6 2.00 -9.32 -1.56
C PHE A 6 1.50 -10.76 -1.75
N SER A 7 0.47 -10.95 -2.58
CA SER A 7 0.00 -12.27 -2.96
C SER A 7 1.07 -13.16 -3.63
N ASP A 8 2.07 -12.59 -4.31
CA ASP A 8 3.19 -13.34 -4.87
C ASP A 8 4.27 -13.63 -3.83
N TYR A 9 4.55 -12.67 -2.94
CA TYR A 9 5.39 -12.92 -1.75
C TYR A 9 4.80 -14.04 -0.89
N ARG A 10 3.49 -14.05 -0.64
CA ARG A 10 2.81 -15.05 0.20
C ARG A 10 2.96 -16.48 -0.33
N LYS A 11 3.03 -16.69 -1.65
CA LYS A 11 3.17 -18.03 -2.26
C LYS A 11 4.53 -18.66 -1.97
N SER A 12 5.58 -17.86 -1.89
CA SER A 12 6.96 -18.34 -1.65
C SER A 12 7.39 -18.19 -0.19
N SER A 13 6.86 -17.16 0.50
CA SER A 13 7.30 -16.69 1.81
C SER A 13 8.83 -16.49 1.90
N ASP A 14 9.47 -16.23 0.77
CA ASP A 14 10.90 -15.98 0.65
C ASP A 14 11.15 -14.49 0.38
N LEU A 15 11.97 -13.87 1.22
CA LEU A 15 12.36 -12.47 1.08
C LEU A 15 13.12 -12.20 -0.22
N SER A 16 13.73 -13.22 -0.84
CA SER A 16 14.41 -13.08 -2.14
C SER A 16 13.48 -12.58 -3.25
N VAL A 17 12.16 -12.77 -3.12
CA VAL A 17 11.17 -12.21 -4.06
C VAL A 17 11.19 -10.69 -4.05
N LEU A 18 11.56 -10.07 -2.92
CA LEU A 18 11.67 -8.62 -2.76
C LEU A 18 12.99 -8.05 -3.30
N ASP A 19 13.96 -8.89 -3.68
CA ASP A 19 15.26 -8.40 -4.14
C ASP A 19 15.14 -7.52 -5.39
N GLY A 20 15.66 -6.29 -5.29
CA GLY A 20 15.58 -5.29 -6.36
C GLY A 20 14.17 -4.74 -6.61
N ALA A 21 13.18 -5.09 -5.78
CA ALA A 21 11.87 -4.46 -5.82
C ALA A 21 11.97 -3.01 -5.34
N ARG A 22 11.24 -2.10 -6.00
CA ARG A 22 11.07 -0.74 -5.50
C ARG A 22 9.71 -0.54 -4.82
N TRP A 23 8.72 -1.33 -5.22
CA TRP A 23 7.37 -1.27 -4.69
C TRP A 23 6.87 -2.64 -4.26
N LEU A 24 6.22 -2.66 -3.10
CA LEU A 24 5.37 -3.74 -2.62
C LEU A 24 3.91 -3.26 -2.66
N ILE A 25 3.06 -4.00 -3.38
CA ILE A 25 1.64 -3.70 -3.52
C ILE A 25 0.82 -4.69 -2.69
N ILE A 26 -0.06 -4.17 -1.83
CA ILE A 26 -0.90 -4.94 -0.91
C ILE A 26 -2.37 -4.61 -1.18
N HIS A 27 -3.24 -5.61 -1.27
CA HIS A 27 -4.68 -5.39 -1.25
C HIS A 27 -5.15 -5.21 0.20
N HIS A 28 -6.15 -4.34 0.46
CA HIS A 28 -6.56 -4.05 1.84
C HIS A 28 -6.94 -5.28 2.68
N GLU A 29 -7.55 -6.30 2.07
CA GLU A 29 -7.89 -7.57 2.73
C GLU A 29 -6.66 -8.35 3.21
N GLU A 30 -5.48 -8.04 2.68
CA GLU A 30 -4.22 -8.71 3.01
C GLU A 30 -3.41 -7.95 4.08
N LEU A 31 -3.82 -6.74 4.48
CA LEU A 31 -3.07 -5.87 5.39
C LEU A 31 -2.73 -6.53 6.73
N GLU A 32 -3.68 -7.26 7.31
CA GLU A 32 -3.47 -7.97 8.58
C GLU A 32 -2.37 -9.03 8.44
N SER A 33 -2.35 -9.75 7.32
CA SER A 33 -1.34 -10.77 7.03
C SER A 33 0.00 -10.17 6.59
N ALA A 34 0.01 -8.92 6.14
CA ALA A 34 1.20 -8.23 5.61
C ALA A 34 2.05 -7.55 6.69
N ALA A 35 1.64 -7.56 7.96
CA ALA A 35 2.34 -6.86 9.06
C ALA A 35 3.86 -7.14 9.09
N ALA A 36 4.26 -8.41 8.92
CA ALA A 36 5.67 -8.79 8.92
C ALA A 36 6.42 -8.18 7.72
N VAL A 37 5.87 -8.26 6.51
CA VAL A 37 6.56 -7.77 5.30
C VAL A 37 6.61 -6.24 5.25
N LEU A 38 5.63 -5.55 5.83
CA LEU A 38 5.62 -4.08 5.97
C LEU A 38 6.81 -3.59 6.80
N PHE A 39 7.19 -4.33 7.84
CA PHE A 39 8.38 -4.01 8.61
C PHE A 39 9.67 -4.24 7.82
N HIS A 40 9.73 -5.31 7.02
CA HIS A 40 10.90 -5.60 6.18
C HIS A 40 11.05 -4.61 5.03
N SER A 41 9.95 -4.12 4.45
CA SER A 41 10.00 -3.15 3.35
C SER A 41 10.68 -1.84 3.77
N GLU A 42 10.49 -1.39 5.01
CA GLU A 42 11.22 -0.25 5.58
C GLU A 42 12.74 -0.51 5.60
N LEU A 43 13.18 -1.68 6.06
CA LEU A 43 14.59 -2.05 6.13
C LEU A 43 15.26 -2.18 4.76
N LEU A 44 14.48 -2.53 3.74
CA LEU A 44 14.94 -2.76 2.36
C LEU A 44 14.76 -1.54 1.44
N ASP A 45 14.31 -0.40 1.97
CA ASP A 45 13.96 0.80 1.18
C ASP A 45 12.99 0.47 0.01
N ILE A 46 11.98 -0.35 0.33
CA ILE A 46 10.89 -0.71 -0.56
C ILE A 46 9.67 0.13 -0.20
N LEU A 47 9.15 0.87 -1.17
CA LEU A 47 7.93 1.67 -1.01
C LEU A 47 6.71 0.75 -0.96
N VAL A 48 5.72 1.11 -0.16
CA VAL A 48 4.49 0.33 -0.03
C VAL A 48 3.32 1.08 -0.65
N GLY A 49 2.63 0.40 -1.57
CA GLY A 49 1.36 0.82 -2.12
C GLY A 49 0.22 -0.06 -1.60
N VAL A 50 -0.89 0.53 -1.19
CA VAL A 50 -2.10 -0.19 -0.76
C VAL A 50 -3.26 0.12 -1.68
N ASP A 51 -3.83 -0.91 -2.28
CA ASP A 51 -5.11 -0.80 -2.99
C ASP A 51 -6.24 -1.03 -1.97
N HIS A 52 -6.84 0.07 -1.53
CA HIS A 52 -7.87 0.15 -0.50
C HIS A 52 -9.27 0.40 -1.08
N ARG A 53 -9.44 0.25 -2.40
CA ARG A 53 -10.77 0.29 -3.02
C ARG A 53 -11.67 -0.84 -2.50
N GLY A 54 -12.96 -0.56 -2.40
CA GLY A 54 -13.98 -1.46 -1.85
C GLY A 54 -14.09 -1.44 -0.33
N SER A 55 -13.25 -0.67 0.39
CA SER A 55 -13.31 -0.58 1.85
C SER A 55 -12.93 0.81 2.36
N LYS A 56 -13.51 1.21 3.49
CA LYS A 56 -13.15 2.46 4.18
C LYS A 56 -11.79 2.32 4.86
N ILE A 57 -10.91 3.29 4.67
CA ILE A 57 -9.58 3.34 5.27
C ILE A 57 -9.72 3.29 6.79
N SER A 58 -9.24 2.20 7.38
CA SER A 58 -9.16 2.01 8.82
C SER A 58 -7.85 2.58 9.39
N ASP A 59 -7.93 3.22 10.55
CA ASP A 59 -6.74 3.71 11.24
C ASP A 59 -5.95 2.56 11.86
N GLY A 60 -4.62 2.61 11.71
CA GLY A 60 -3.76 1.54 12.19
C GLY A 60 -2.27 1.80 11.97
N LEU A 61 -1.44 1.01 12.65
CA LEU A 61 0.02 1.14 12.59
C LEU A 61 0.58 0.94 11.17
N TRP A 62 -0.11 0.15 10.34
CA TRP A 62 0.29 -0.15 8.97
C TRP A 62 0.39 1.11 8.10
N GLN A 63 -0.44 2.14 8.36
CA GLN A 63 -0.46 3.37 7.58
C GLN A 63 0.90 4.08 7.55
N ARG A 64 1.71 3.91 8.61
CA ARG A 64 3.04 4.53 8.71
C ARG A 64 4.05 3.97 7.72
N ALA A 65 3.89 2.72 7.30
CA ALA A 65 4.74 2.09 6.30
C ALA A 65 4.23 2.35 4.87
N VAL A 66 3.03 2.93 4.72
CA VAL A 66 2.37 3.11 3.43
C VAL A 66 2.73 4.46 2.82
N HIS A 67 3.22 4.40 1.58
CA HIS A 67 3.66 5.54 0.82
C HIS A 67 2.61 5.99 -0.20
N LEU A 68 1.86 5.03 -0.74
CA LEU A 68 0.78 5.25 -1.70
C LEU A 68 -0.47 4.50 -1.24
N ILE A 69 -1.62 5.17 -1.27
CA ILE A 69 -2.93 4.51 -1.12
C ILE A 69 -3.84 4.91 -2.26
N LEU A 70 -4.52 3.92 -2.84
CA LEU A 70 -5.59 4.09 -3.80
C LEU A 70 -6.90 3.70 -3.12
N ALA A 71 -7.87 4.61 -3.05
CA ALA A 71 -9.14 4.38 -2.34
C ALA A 71 -10.34 4.97 -3.10
N ASP A 72 -11.54 4.60 -2.67
CA ASP A 72 -12.79 5.13 -3.23
C ASP A 72 -13.24 6.36 -2.43
N ALA A 73 -13.40 7.50 -3.10
CA ALA A 73 -13.84 8.74 -2.45
C ALA A 73 -15.24 8.58 -1.86
N GLN A 74 -16.10 7.73 -2.43
CA GLN A 74 -17.46 7.49 -1.92
C GLN A 74 -17.48 6.83 -0.53
N LEU A 75 -16.40 6.14 -0.13
CA LEU A 75 -16.28 5.49 1.17
C LEU A 75 -15.56 6.36 2.20
N GLU A 76 -14.90 7.42 1.73
CA GLU A 76 -14.20 8.40 2.55
C GLU A 76 -15.06 9.67 2.72
N GLN A 77 -14.96 10.31 3.87
CA GLN A 77 -15.61 11.62 4.11
C GLN A 77 -14.63 12.79 3.93
N ASP A 78 -13.36 12.44 3.71
CA ASP A 78 -12.21 13.34 3.72
C ASP A 78 -11.63 13.43 2.31
N ASP A 79 -11.11 14.60 1.94
CA ASP A 79 -10.30 14.77 0.73
C ASP A 79 -8.89 14.18 0.90
N GLU A 80 -8.12 14.09 -0.18
CA GLU A 80 -6.77 13.51 -0.18
C GLU A 80 -5.85 14.18 0.85
N ARG A 81 -5.98 15.50 1.04
CA ARG A 81 -5.15 16.28 1.99
C ARG A 81 -5.51 15.98 3.43
N SER A 82 -6.78 15.72 3.72
CA SER A 82 -7.27 15.38 5.05
C SER A 82 -6.88 13.94 5.40
N ILE A 83 -6.99 13.01 4.45
CA ILE A 83 -6.49 11.64 4.58
C ILE A 83 -4.97 11.63 4.81
N THR A 84 -4.21 12.38 4.02
CA THR A 84 -2.75 12.54 4.19
C THR A 84 -2.42 13.03 5.61
N ARG A 85 -3.14 14.04 6.10
CA ARG A 85 -2.91 14.62 7.43
C ARG A 85 -3.24 13.66 8.57
N ARG A 86 -4.31 12.86 8.45
CA ARG A 86 -4.71 11.92 9.53
C ARG A 86 -3.88 10.64 9.54
N THR A 87 -3.48 10.13 8.37
CA THR A 87 -2.80 8.82 8.23
C THR A 87 -1.28 8.92 8.13
N GLY A 88 -0.76 10.06 7.66
CA GLY A 88 0.65 10.23 7.31
C GLY A 88 1.04 9.64 5.95
N ILE A 89 0.09 9.06 5.21
CA ILE A 89 0.35 8.50 3.87
C ILE A 89 0.61 9.64 2.89
N THR A 90 1.76 9.61 2.21
CA THR A 90 2.26 10.75 1.43
C THR A 90 1.59 10.92 0.07
N LYS A 91 1.09 9.84 -0.52
CA LYS A 91 0.37 9.87 -1.80
C LYS A 91 -0.98 9.19 -1.65
N VAL A 92 -2.03 10.00 -1.60
CA VAL A 92 -3.42 9.54 -1.60
C VAL A 92 -4.01 9.78 -2.98
N VAL A 93 -4.61 8.75 -3.56
CA VAL A 93 -5.32 8.82 -4.83
C VAL A 93 -6.74 8.33 -4.59
N LEU A 94 -7.73 9.15 -4.94
CA LEU A 94 -9.14 8.82 -4.81
C LEU A 94 -9.78 8.61 -6.20
N ASP A 95 -10.72 7.67 -6.28
CA ASP A 95 -11.58 7.41 -7.46
C ASP A 95 -10.84 7.19 -8.79
N SER A 96 -9.67 6.57 -8.75
CA SER A 96 -8.96 6.21 -9.99
C SER A 96 -9.50 4.94 -10.64
N THR A 97 -9.69 5.01 -11.97
CA THR A 97 -9.96 3.85 -12.82
C THR A 97 -8.71 3.06 -13.20
N GLU A 98 -7.52 3.62 -12.94
CA GLU A 98 -6.24 2.96 -13.22
C GLU A 98 -5.92 1.89 -12.16
N LYS A 99 -4.95 1.04 -12.49
CA LYS A 99 -4.34 0.15 -11.51
C LYS A 99 -3.35 0.92 -10.64
N ILE A 100 -3.18 0.51 -9.39
CA ILE A 100 -2.27 1.17 -8.45
C ILE A 100 -0.83 1.28 -8.98
N GLU A 101 -0.37 0.32 -9.78
CA GLU A 101 0.97 0.33 -10.39
C GLU A 101 1.21 1.56 -11.29
N PHE A 102 0.17 2.17 -11.86
CA PHE A 102 0.29 3.40 -12.63
C PHE A 102 0.84 4.57 -11.79
N TYR A 103 0.58 4.54 -10.48
CA TYR A 103 1.00 5.58 -9.55
C TYR A 103 2.35 5.26 -8.88
N CYS A 104 3.01 4.16 -9.26
CA CYS A 104 4.33 3.79 -8.78
C CYS A 104 5.41 4.42 -9.68
N TYR A 105 5.62 5.73 -9.54
CA TYR A 105 6.70 6.47 -10.21
C TYR A 105 7.60 7.19 -9.22
#